data_AF-B7VKK7-F1
#
_entry.id   AF-B7VKK7-F1
#
_cell.length_a   1.000
_cell.length_b   1.000
_cell.length_c   1.000
_cell.angle_alpha   90.00
_cell.angle_beta   90.00
_cell.angle_gamma   90.00
#
_symmetry.space_group_name_H-M   'P 1'
#
loop_
_entity.id
_entity.type
_entity.pdbx_description
1 polymer ?
#
loop_
_entity_poly.entity_id
_entity_poly.type
_entity_poly.pdbx_seq_one_letter_code
_entity_poly.pdbx_strand_id
1 'polypeptide(L)'
;MNVEDTPVALNLQSKQVKSAIYESAENRGWLVSEIKPGLIRAELYVRSHHAVVDIPYNDKFYSILYVESENLKYDDGEIHRNYNRWVNNLNVDIKRKLAQMAAM
;
A
#
# COMPACT_ATOMS: atom_id res chain seq x y z
N MET A 1 -5.76 9.14 4.16
CA MET A 1 -5.48 9.39 2.74
C MET A 1 -5.57 8.09 1.97
N ASN A 2 -6.37 8.05 0.91
CA ASN A 2 -6.29 6.98 -0.08
C ASN A 2 -5.29 7.35 -1.18
N VAL A 3 -4.70 6.34 -1.80
CA VAL A 3 -4.02 6.46 -3.09
C VAL A 3 -4.88 5.69 -4.08
N GLU A 4 -5.32 6.33 -5.16
CA GLU A 4 -6.26 5.73 -6.09
C GLU A 4 -5.64 5.64 -7.48
N ASP A 5 -5.86 4.49 -8.13
CA ASP A 5 -5.59 4.22 -9.53
C ASP A 5 -4.18 4.65 -9.99
N THR A 6 -3.17 4.35 -9.17
CA THR A 6 -1.79 4.63 -9.56
C THR A 6 -1.40 3.74 -10.73
N PRO A 7 -0.99 4.31 -11.88
CA PRO A 7 -0.72 3.55 -13.08
C PRO A 7 0.55 2.70 -12.93
N VAL A 8 0.51 1.53 -13.58
CA VAL A 8 1.61 0.57 -13.70
C VAL A 8 2.12 0.61 -15.14
N ALA A 9 3.43 0.36 -15.34
CA ALA A 9 4.01 0.27 -16.68
C ALA A 9 3.41 -0.91 -17.48
N LEU A 10 3.11 -0.67 -18.76
CA LEU A 10 2.40 -1.63 -19.64
C LEU A 10 3.13 -2.97 -19.87
N ASN A 11 4.43 -3.04 -19.57
CA ASN A 11 5.24 -4.25 -19.71
C ASN A 11 5.24 -5.14 -18.45
N LEU A 12 4.57 -4.72 -17.36
CA LEU A 12 4.48 -5.49 -16.13
C LEU A 12 3.22 -6.35 -16.09
N GLN A 13 3.37 -7.58 -15.61
CA GLN A 13 2.27 -8.50 -15.35
C GLN A 13 1.73 -8.32 -13.93
N SER A 14 0.47 -8.68 -13.69
CA SER A 14 -0.16 -8.62 -12.36
C SER A 14 0.66 -9.33 -11.27
N LYS A 15 1.37 -10.42 -11.59
CA LYS A 15 2.28 -11.10 -10.66
C LYS A 15 3.48 -10.23 -10.24
N GLN A 16 4.03 -9.43 -11.15
CA GLN A 16 5.12 -8.49 -10.84
C GLN A 16 4.61 -7.32 -9.99
N VAL A 17 3.40 -6.82 -10.27
CA VAL A 17 2.74 -5.79 -9.44
C VAL A 17 2.52 -6.30 -8.02
N LYS A 18 2.01 -7.53 -7.89
CA LYS A 18 1.87 -8.22 -6.60
C LYS A 18 3.21 -8.26 -5.84
N SER A 19 4.27 -8.74 -6.50
CA SER A 19 5.62 -8.84 -5.89
C SER A 19 6.12 -7.47 -5.44
N ALA A 20 5.94 -6.44 -6.26
CA ALA A 20 6.36 -5.09 -5.92
C ALA A 20 5.62 -4.54 -4.68
N ILE A 21 4.32 -4.82 -4.56
CA ILE A 21 3.51 -4.45 -3.38
C ILE A 21 4.01 -5.19 -2.15
N TYR A 22 4.14 -6.52 -2.21
CA TYR A 22 4.61 -7.35 -1.09
C TYR A 22 5.97 -6.88 -0.58
N GLU A 23 6.96 -6.81 -1.47
CA GLU A 23 8.32 -6.43 -1.08
C GLU A 23 8.38 -5.01 -0.50
N SER A 24 7.64 -4.05 -1.09
CA SER A 24 7.64 -2.66 -0.59
C SER A 24 6.97 -2.55 0.78
N ALA A 25 5.88 -3.29 0.99
CA ALA A 25 5.15 -3.32 2.25
C ALA A 25 5.96 -3.99 3.36
N GLU A 26 6.51 -5.18 3.12
CA GLU A 26 7.34 -5.93 4.07
C GLU A 26 8.59 -5.14 4.47
N ASN A 27 9.27 -4.50 3.52
CA ASN A 27 10.42 -3.62 3.81
C ASN A 27 10.08 -2.44 4.72
N ARG A 28 8.81 -2.03 4.76
CA ARG A 28 8.29 -0.97 5.62
C ARG A 28 7.70 -1.51 6.93
N GLY A 29 7.77 -2.81 7.17
CA GLY A 29 7.24 -3.46 8.36
C GLY A 29 5.72 -3.68 8.34
N TRP A 30 5.08 -3.57 7.18
CA TRP A 30 3.69 -3.97 7.05
C TRP A 30 3.59 -5.50 7.00
N LEU A 31 2.60 -6.03 7.71
CA LEU A 31 2.18 -7.42 7.58
C LEU A 31 1.21 -7.52 6.42
N VAL A 32 1.53 -8.35 5.42
CA VAL A 32 0.75 -8.46 4.19
C VAL A 32 0.10 -9.82 4.05
N SER A 33 -1.15 -9.84 3.58
CA SER A 33 -1.89 -11.05 3.24
C SER A 33 -2.70 -10.85 1.97
N GLU A 34 -2.80 -11.88 1.14
CA GLU A 34 -3.68 -11.85 -0.03
C GLU A 34 -5.07 -12.32 0.41
N ILE A 35 -6.05 -11.42 0.32
CA ILE A 35 -7.43 -11.72 0.69
C ILE A 35 -8.12 -12.51 -0.42
N LYS A 36 -7.81 -12.15 -1.67
CA LYS A 36 -8.24 -12.83 -2.90
C LYS A 36 -7.37 -12.37 -4.07
N PRO A 37 -7.38 -13.06 -5.22
CA PRO A 37 -6.64 -12.61 -6.40
C PRO A 37 -6.95 -11.14 -6.73
N GLY A 38 -5.89 -10.32 -6.84
CA GLY A 38 -6.00 -8.89 -7.13
C GLY A 38 -6.32 -7.99 -5.92
N LEU A 39 -6.31 -8.53 -4.69
CA LEU A 39 -6.52 -7.76 -3.46
C LEU A 39 -5.59 -8.22 -2.34
N ILE A 40 -4.71 -7.33 -1.92
CA ILE A 40 -3.83 -7.50 -0.76
C ILE A 40 -4.36 -6.66 0.41
N ARG A 41 -4.32 -7.20 1.62
CA ARG A 41 -4.47 -6.43 2.87
C ARG A 41 -3.11 -6.25 3.50
N ALA A 42 -2.81 -5.02 3.93
CA ALA A 42 -1.60 -4.69 4.65
C ALA A 42 -1.94 -4.05 6.00
N GLU A 43 -1.27 -4.51 7.06
CA GLU A 43 -1.44 -4.01 8.42
C GLU A 43 -0.12 -3.49 8.97
N LEU A 44 -0.16 -2.37 9.69
CA LEU A 44 1.02 -1.78 10.30
C LEU A 44 0.77 -1.49 11.78
N TYR A 45 1.66 -1.99 12.63
CA TYR A 45 1.64 -1.77 14.07
C TYR A 45 2.86 -0.93 14.47
N VAL A 46 2.65 0.26 15.04
CA VAL A 46 3.72 1.17 15.48
C VAL A 46 3.42 1.70 16.87
N ARG A 47 4.15 1.19 17.86
CA ARG A 47 3.94 1.50 19.30
C ARG A 47 2.48 1.21 19.67
N SER A 48 1.70 2.25 19.99
CA SER A 48 0.26 2.14 20.29
C SER A 48 -0.63 2.26 19.06
N HIS A 49 -0.11 2.57 17.88
CA HIS A 49 -0.92 2.84 16.69
C HIS A 49 -1.04 1.61 15.80
N HIS A 50 -2.19 1.46 15.16
CA HIS A 50 -2.44 0.42 14.17
C HIS A 50 -3.18 0.98 12.97
N ALA A 51 -2.81 0.53 11.77
CA ALA A 51 -3.45 0.91 10.52
C ALA A 51 -3.63 -0.31 9.61
N VAL A 52 -4.80 -0.39 8.97
CA VAL A 52 -5.13 -1.42 7.99
C VAL A 52 -5.49 -0.75 6.66
N VAL A 53 -4.92 -1.27 5.58
CA VAL A 53 -5.23 -0.83 4.22
C VAL A 53 -5.48 -2.01 3.29
N ASP A 54 -6.37 -1.79 2.33
CA ASP A 54 -6.61 -2.69 1.22
C ASP A 54 -5.93 -2.13 -0.04
N ILE A 55 -5.21 -3.00 -0.74
CA ILE A 55 -4.40 -2.68 -1.91
C ILE A 55 -4.94 -3.51 -3.09
N PRO A 56 -6.03 -3.06 -3.76
CA PRO A 56 -6.46 -3.69 -5.00
C PRO A 56 -5.44 -3.39 -6.09
N TYR A 57 -5.18 -4.38 -6.94
CA TYR A 57 -4.17 -4.26 -8.00
C TYR A 57 -4.49 -5.13 -9.21
N ASN A 58 -3.95 -4.75 -10.36
CA ASN A 58 -3.85 -5.57 -11.56
C ASN A 58 -2.58 -5.18 -12.35
N ASP A 59 -2.49 -5.58 -13.62
CA ASP A 59 -1.39 -5.26 -14.52
C ASP A 59 -1.38 -3.79 -15.01
N LYS A 60 -2.43 -3.02 -14.75
CA LYS A 60 -2.59 -1.62 -15.18
C LYS A 60 -2.50 -0.61 -14.06
N PHE A 61 -2.95 -0.96 -12.85
CA PHE A 61 -2.98 -0.04 -11.72
C PHE A 61 -2.92 -0.75 -10.36
N TYR A 62 -2.68 0.04 -9.31
CA TYR A 62 -2.98 -0.32 -7.93
C TYR A 62 -3.51 0.88 -7.14
N SER A 63 -4.19 0.61 -6.03
CA SER A 63 -4.65 1.63 -5.07
C SER A 63 -4.19 1.25 -3.65
N ILE A 64 -4.20 2.20 -2.71
CA ILE A 64 -4.01 1.95 -1.27
C ILE A 64 -5.19 2.62 -0.56
N LEU A 65 -6.11 1.82 -0.06
CA LEU A 65 -7.40 2.25 0.46
C LEU A 65 -7.45 2.05 1.96
N TYR A 66 -7.87 3.08 2.69
CA TYR A 66 -8.09 2.98 4.13
C TYR A 66 -9.18 1.95 4.46
N VAL A 67 -8.90 1.05 5.39
CA VAL A 67 -9.89 0.12 5.96
C VAL A 67 -10.24 0.57 7.37
N GLU A 68 -9.26 0.54 8.27
CA GLU A 68 -9.44 0.91 9.67
C GLU A 68 -8.12 1.36 10.31
N SER A 69 -8.22 1.93 11.49
CA SER A 69 -7.08 2.29 12.32
C SER A 69 -7.45 2.43 13.79
N GLU A 70 -6.48 2.12 14.66
CA GLU A 70 -6.60 2.27 16.11
C GLU A 70 -5.56 3.25 16.63
N ASN A 71 -5.95 4.02 17.65
CA ASN A 71 -5.14 5.10 18.25
C ASN A 71 -4.61 6.12 17.23
N LEU A 72 -5.21 6.16 16.04
CA LEU A 72 -5.05 7.18 15.01
C LEU A 72 -6.26 8.14 14.96
N LYS A 73 -7.20 8.00 15.91
CA LYS A 73 -8.32 8.93 16.09
C LYS A 73 -7.77 10.23 16.69
N TYR A 74 -7.91 11.32 15.97
CA TYR A 74 -7.75 12.67 16.50
C TYR A 74 -9.09 13.41 16.34
N ASP A 75 -9.41 14.27 17.30
CA ASP A 75 -10.51 15.23 17.25
C ASP A 75 -10.52 15.98 15.89
N ASP A 76 -11.70 16.41 15.44
CA ASP A 76 -11.97 17.16 14.18
C ASP A 76 -12.03 16.38 12.85
N GLY A 77 -12.04 15.05 12.86
CA GLY A 77 -12.45 14.28 11.67
C GLY A 77 -11.43 14.20 10.53
N GLU A 78 -10.18 14.65 10.76
CA GLU A 78 -9.08 14.48 9.83
C GLU A 78 -8.25 13.21 10.10
N ILE A 79 -7.79 12.55 9.03
CA ILE A 79 -6.93 11.36 9.13
C ILE A 79 -5.55 11.77 9.64
N HIS A 80 -5.11 11.18 10.76
CA HIS A 80 -3.87 11.53 11.45
C HIS A 80 -2.62 11.54 10.54
N ARG A 81 -1.76 12.56 10.71
CA ARG A 81 -0.53 12.77 9.91
C ARG A 81 0.38 11.55 9.78
N ASN A 82 0.42 10.69 10.81
CA ASN A 82 1.23 9.47 10.77
C ASN A 82 0.69 8.47 9.76
N TYR A 83 -0.62 8.28 9.71
CA TYR A 83 -1.26 7.42 8.72
C TYR A 83 -0.92 7.89 7.30
N ASN A 84 -1.11 9.20 7.03
CA ASN A 84 -0.83 9.77 5.72
C ASN A 84 0.65 9.58 5.33
N ARG A 85 1.57 9.74 6.30
CA ARG A 85 3.00 9.47 6.10
C ARG A 85 3.28 8.01 5.77
N TRP A 86 2.66 7.06 6.47
CA TRP A 86 2.88 5.63 6.23
C TRP A 86 2.37 5.20 4.86
N VAL A 87 1.17 5.63 4.48
CA VAL A 87 0.61 5.37 3.14
C VAL A 87 1.45 6.02 2.05
N ASN A 88 1.89 7.27 2.24
CA ASN A 88 2.74 7.95 1.26
C ASN A 88 4.08 7.22 1.06
N ASN A 89 4.71 6.80 2.16
CA ASN A 89 5.97 6.06 2.11
C ASN A 89 5.81 4.72 1.39
N LEU A 90 4.74 3.99 1.68
CA LEU A 90 4.41 2.74 0.98
C LEU A 90 4.23 2.98 -0.52
N ASN A 91 3.45 4.00 -0.89
CA ASN A 91 3.21 4.37 -2.28
C ASN A 91 4.52 4.70 -3.04
N VAL A 92 5.40 5.50 -2.43
CA VAL A 92 6.69 5.87 -3.03
C VAL A 92 7.56 4.64 -3.29
N ASP A 93 7.60 3.70 -2.37
CA ASP A 93 8.41 2.50 -2.51
C ASP A 93 7.85 1.54 -3.56
N ILE A 94 6.53 1.36 -3.61
CA ILE A 94 5.86 0.59 -4.66
C ILE A 94 6.19 1.18 -6.04
N LYS A 95 6.04 2.50 -6.20
CA LYS A 95 6.41 3.18 -7.46
C LYS A 95 7.86 2.94 -7.85
N ARG A 96 8.78 3.05 -6.89
CA ARG A 96 10.21 2.81 -7.12
C ARG A 96 10.47 1.38 -7.55
N LYS A 97 9.85 0.40 -6.89
CA LYS A 97 10.03 -1.02 -7.20
C LYS A 97 9.46 -1.38 -8.57
N LEU A 98 8.27 -0.87 -8.91
CA LEU A 98 7.67 -1.03 -10.24
C LEU A 98 8.55 -0.41 -11.33
N ALA A 99 9.08 0.79 -11.12
CA ALA A 99 9.98 1.44 -12.08
C ALA A 99 11.28 0.63 -12.29
N GLN A 100 11.83 0.05 -11.23
CA GLN A 100 12.99 -0.84 -11.33
C GLN A 100 12.67 -2.10 -12.14
N MET A 101 11.53 -2.76 -11.86
CA MET A 101 11.11 -3.96 -12.59
C MET A 101 10.82 -3.70 -14.06
N ALA A 102 10.28 -2.52 -14.40
CA ALA A 102 9.96 -2.16 -15.78
C ALA A 102 11.21 -1.84 -16.63
N ALA A 103 12.34 -1.56 -15.99
CA ALA A 103 13.62 -1.25 -16.63
C ALA A 103 14.54 -2.47 -16.80
N MET A 104 14.12 -3.65 -16.30
CA MET A 104 14.81 -4.94 -16.50
C MET A 104 14.36 -5.60 -17.79
#